data_AF-A0A381YZE5-F1
#
_entry.id   AF-A0A381YZE5-F1
#
_cell.length_a   1.000
_cell.length_b   1.000
_cell.length_c   1.000
_cell.angle_alpha   90.00
_cell.angle_beta   90.00
_cell.angle_gamma   90.00
#
_symmetry.space_group_name_H-M   'P 1'
#
loop_
_entity.id
_entity.type
_entity.pdbx_description
1 polymer ?
#
loop_
_entity_poly.entity_id
_entity_poly.type
_entity_poly.pdbx_seq_one_letter_code
_entity_poly.pdbx_strand_id
1 'polypeptide(L)'
;MNFRISKVLPPLFFLFSLCFTQTNPLFNIKGKAAFAKDNPIPNTEIMLLDTLGKMIQKTKSSKKFLKKYGGGKFKFENVPSGEYIITVDFQTENKIKKRISLDDSNLNVGTIYNILPFPKYKIANYPVPDPIYLRPIPTDPVPGDTINIRHILVQLDGTANTVIVDSIIQDTVYFIHANSLDHDTLELDQVYLIYNHFGKMIHHSRSLRNRMSDLQKRDGYILFHNGDSLEYNNIYFAPGAEVATFHEIDSTMISKYHSLYDIYKIRSGPSYLGYSVRKGFTTGLITIGTIMGIQMIQSKSFGPILKLYSPDFSPIRKETGQYYYPMITSLSFFAIGRIAYDLYKDRRTNYILPVHENDPFPKNMFVFSFPEWIWKKSQPIVRPIMNSKPVKWWKNRKLRKLQKQAAK
;
A
#
# COMPACT_ATOMS: atom_id res chain seq x y z
N MET A 1 1.12 94.43 -62.05
CA MET A 1 2.53 94.69 -62.43
C MET A 1 3.42 93.92 -61.46
N ASN A 2 4.26 93.02 -62.00
CA ASN A 2 5.47 92.40 -61.41
C ASN A 2 5.40 91.47 -60.16
N PHE A 3 5.51 90.17 -60.44
CA PHE A 3 6.52 89.19 -59.93
C PHE A 3 7.19 89.38 -58.54
N ARG A 4 7.07 88.38 -57.64
CA ARG A 4 8.14 87.37 -57.32
C ARG A 4 7.84 86.46 -56.10
N ILE A 5 7.73 85.16 -56.40
CA ILE A 5 8.25 83.93 -55.78
C ILE A 5 9.08 84.06 -54.46
N SER A 6 8.72 83.30 -53.40
CA SER A 6 9.47 82.12 -52.90
C SER A 6 9.33 81.83 -51.38
N LYS A 7 9.45 80.53 -51.06
CA LYS A 7 9.72 79.86 -49.75
C LYS A 7 8.48 79.48 -48.94
N VAL A 8 8.01 78.23 -49.01
CA VAL A 8 8.50 77.00 -48.31
C VAL A 8 8.00 76.92 -46.85
N LEU A 9 7.35 75.77 -46.60
CA LEU A 9 6.99 75.09 -45.33
C LEU A 9 5.57 75.31 -44.74
N PRO A 10 4.79 74.23 -44.55
CA PRO A 10 3.50 74.21 -43.85
C PRO A 10 3.69 73.82 -42.35
N PRO A 11 2.61 73.60 -41.59
CA PRO A 11 2.18 74.40 -40.44
C PRO A 11 2.81 73.97 -39.09
N LEU A 12 3.13 74.94 -38.23
CA LEU A 12 3.54 74.71 -36.85
C LEU A 12 2.31 74.56 -35.93
N PHE A 13 1.56 73.46 -36.09
CA PHE A 13 0.71 72.96 -35.01
C PHE A 13 1.54 71.99 -34.20
N PHE A 14 1.97 72.43 -33.02
CA PHE A 14 2.73 71.66 -32.07
C PHE A 14 1.98 70.37 -31.71
N LEU A 15 2.51 69.26 -32.22
CA LEU A 15 2.30 67.90 -31.76
C LEU A 15 2.65 67.81 -30.27
N PHE A 16 1.63 67.75 -29.41
CA PHE A 16 1.74 67.13 -28.09
C PHE A 16 0.74 65.98 -28.00
N SER A 17 0.87 65.02 -28.92
CA SER A 17 0.40 63.66 -28.66
C SER A 17 1.46 63.01 -27.77
N LEU A 18 1.27 63.10 -26.46
CA LEU A 18 1.89 62.19 -25.51
C LEU A 18 1.66 60.77 -26.03
N CYS A 19 2.74 60.10 -26.46
CA CYS A 19 2.76 58.66 -26.59
C CYS A 19 2.42 58.06 -25.22
N PHE A 20 1.14 57.83 -24.95
CA PHE A 20 0.74 56.78 -24.04
C PHE A 20 1.13 55.47 -24.74
N THR A 21 2.38 55.04 -24.55
CA THR A 21 2.65 53.61 -24.63
C THR A 21 1.81 52.97 -23.54
N GLN A 22 0.69 52.36 -23.90
CA GLN A 22 0.05 51.36 -23.06
C GLN A 22 1.09 50.24 -22.85
N THR A 23 1.86 50.35 -21.78
CA THR A 23 2.68 49.24 -21.31
C THR A 23 1.70 48.22 -20.77
N ASN A 24 1.37 47.21 -21.57
CA ASN A 24 0.62 46.06 -21.08
C ASN A 24 1.31 45.54 -19.81
N PRO A 25 0.59 45.34 -18.70
CA PRO A 25 1.22 44.90 -17.47
C PRO A 25 1.86 43.53 -17.69
N LEU A 26 3.11 43.41 -17.25
CA LEU A 26 3.94 42.22 -17.42
C LEU A 26 4.03 41.46 -16.10
N PHE A 27 3.83 40.15 -16.14
CA PHE A 27 3.72 39.31 -14.95
C PHE A 27 4.78 38.20 -14.95
N ASN A 28 4.96 37.60 -13.77
CA ASN A 28 5.86 36.47 -13.56
C ASN A 28 5.07 35.19 -13.32
N ILE A 29 5.55 34.10 -13.91
CA ILE A 29 5.04 32.75 -13.66
C ILE A 29 6.11 31.97 -12.90
N LYS A 30 5.77 31.38 -11.76
CA LYS A 30 6.67 30.54 -10.95
C LYS A 30 6.08 29.15 -10.75
N GLY A 31 6.92 28.14 -10.64
CA GLY A 31 6.48 26.78 -10.34
C GLY A 31 7.63 25.87 -9.91
N LYS A 32 7.30 24.59 -9.68
CA LYS A 32 8.25 23.53 -9.37
C LYS A 32 8.00 22.33 -10.28
N ALA A 33 9.04 21.70 -10.81
CA ALA A 33 8.97 20.41 -11.50
C ALA A 33 9.45 19.28 -10.57
N ALA A 34 8.64 18.24 -10.42
CA ALA A 34 8.93 17.10 -9.56
C ALA A 34 8.47 15.77 -10.20
N PHE A 35 9.06 14.64 -9.80
CA PHE A 35 8.47 13.32 -10.01
C PHE A 35 7.35 13.06 -8.99
N ALA A 36 6.55 12.01 -9.20
CA ALA A 36 5.61 11.52 -8.19
C ALA A 36 6.33 11.34 -6.83
N LYS A 37 5.68 11.74 -5.72
CA LYS A 37 6.26 11.84 -4.36
C LYS A 37 7.21 13.03 -4.11
N ASP A 38 7.00 14.16 -4.79
CA ASP A 38 7.69 15.45 -4.55
C ASP A 38 9.21 15.46 -4.75
N ASN A 39 9.78 14.43 -5.37
CA ASN A 39 11.21 14.39 -5.68
C ASN A 39 11.54 15.41 -6.79
N PRO A 40 12.27 16.50 -6.48
CA PRO A 40 12.48 17.59 -7.44
C PRO A 40 13.39 17.16 -8.58
N ILE A 41 13.11 17.67 -9.78
CA ILE A 41 13.87 17.35 -10.99
C ILE A 41 14.79 18.53 -11.32
N PRO A 42 16.10 18.40 -11.08
CA PRO A 42 17.05 19.49 -11.30
C PRO A 42 17.46 19.59 -12.77
N ASN A 43 17.75 20.80 -13.23
CA ASN A 43 18.39 21.07 -14.53
C ASN A 43 17.58 20.58 -15.75
N THR A 44 16.26 20.62 -15.65
CA THR A 44 15.29 20.19 -16.67
C THR A 44 14.84 21.38 -17.51
N GLU A 45 14.67 21.19 -18.82
CA GLU A 45 14.19 22.26 -19.70
C GLU A 45 12.69 22.44 -19.59
N ILE A 46 12.27 23.70 -19.48
CA ILE A 46 10.87 24.10 -19.35
C ILE A 46 10.60 25.22 -20.37
N MET A 47 9.58 25.03 -21.20
CA MET A 47 9.22 25.93 -22.28
C MET A 47 7.84 26.53 -22.02
N LEU A 48 7.67 27.81 -22.27
CA LEU A 48 6.39 28.50 -22.35
C LEU A 48 6.02 28.66 -23.82
N LEU A 49 4.86 28.17 -24.21
CA LEU A 49 4.34 28.22 -25.57
C LEU A 49 3.02 29.00 -25.61
N ASP A 50 2.71 29.58 -26.75
CA ASP A 50 1.39 30.11 -27.08
C ASP A 50 0.37 28.96 -27.27
N THR A 51 -0.93 29.29 -27.30
CA THR A 51 -2.06 28.41 -27.65
C THR A 51 -1.88 27.67 -28.97
N LEU A 52 -1.15 28.25 -29.93
CA LEU A 52 -0.77 27.65 -31.22
C LEU A 52 0.50 26.78 -31.16
N GLY A 53 1.12 26.62 -29.98
CA GLY A 53 2.33 25.83 -29.78
C GLY A 53 3.64 26.55 -30.15
N LYS A 54 3.59 27.84 -30.49
CA LYS A 54 4.78 28.67 -30.77
C LYS A 54 5.55 28.96 -29.48
N MET A 55 6.87 28.79 -29.48
CA MET A 55 7.71 29.06 -28.31
C MET A 55 7.79 30.55 -27.99
N ILE A 56 7.55 30.91 -26.72
CA ILE A 56 7.64 32.28 -26.19
C ILE A 56 8.91 32.42 -25.34
N GLN A 57 9.10 31.53 -24.36
CA GLN A 57 10.24 31.60 -23.44
C GLN A 57 10.72 30.19 -23.08
N LYS A 58 12.02 30.05 -22.78
CA LYS A 58 12.65 28.80 -22.34
C LYS A 58 13.46 29.05 -21.07
N THR A 59 13.33 28.18 -20.08
CA THR A 59 14.04 28.25 -18.79
C THR A 59 14.49 26.86 -18.34
N LYS A 60 15.30 26.79 -17.29
CA LYS A 60 15.74 25.53 -16.66
C LYS A 60 15.34 25.47 -15.19
N SER A 61 15.01 24.27 -14.72
CA SER A 61 14.69 24.05 -13.31
C SER A 61 15.93 24.12 -12.41
N SER A 62 15.74 24.59 -11.18
CA SER A 62 16.84 24.82 -10.23
C SER A 62 17.56 23.53 -9.84
N LYS A 63 18.89 23.59 -9.70
CA LYS A 63 19.72 22.46 -9.23
C LYS A 63 19.45 22.14 -7.75
N LYS A 64 19.75 20.90 -7.33
CA LYS A 64 19.72 20.50 -5.91
C LYS A 64 20.92 21.14 -5.18
N PHE A 65 20.67 21.69 -3.99
CA PHE A 65 21.72 22.18 -3.09
C PHE A 65 22.41 21.00 -2.40
N LEU A 66 23.75 20.97 -2.39
CA LEU A 66 24.56 19.87 -1.86
C LEU A 66 24.16 18.47 -2.38
N LYS A 67 23.65 18.39 -3.61
CA LYS A 67 23.09 17.17 -4.23
C LYS A 67 21.93 16.50 -3.46
N LYS A 68 21.49 17.05 -2.32
CA LYS A 68 20.55 16.39 -1.38
C LYS A 68 19.31 17.23 -1.05
N TYR A 69 19.40 18.57 -1.08
CA TYR A 69 18.33 19.46 -0.61
C TYR A 69 17.74 20.36 -1.71
N GLY A 70 16.41 20.45 -1.79
CA GLY A 70 15.71 21.33 -2.72
C GLY A 70 15.86 20.96 -4.20
N GLY A 71 15.58 21.92 -5.09
CA GLY A 71 15.64 21.75 -6.56
C GLY A 71 14.29 21.81 -7.26
N GLY A 72 14.30 21.86 -8.59
CA GLY A 72 13.11 21.78 -9.43
C GLY A 72 12.34 23.08 -9.64
N LYS A 73 12.72 24.20 -9.02
CA LYS A 73 11.99 25.48 -9.17
C LYS A 73 12.28 26.14 -10.51
N PHE A 74 11.29 26.79 -11.11
CA PHE A 74 11.45 27.57 -12.35
C PHE A 74 10.68 28.88 -12.29
N LYS A 75 11.09 29.83 -13.13
CA LYS A 75 10.46 31.14 -13.28
C LYS A 75 10.49 31.58 -14.75
N PHE A 76 9.38 32.14 -15.20
CA PHE A 76 9.24 32.93 -16.41
C PHE A 76 8.97 34.38 -16.02
N GLU A 77 9.61 35.31 -16.72
CA GLU A 77 9.59 36.74 -16.42
C GLU A 77 9.07 37.51 -17.62
N ASN A 78 8.38 38.61 -17.34
CA ASN A 78 7.86 39.54 -18.34
C ASN A 78 6.87 38.88 -19.33
N VAL A 79 5.90 38.13 -18.79
CA VAL A 79 4.85 37.46 -19.58
C VAL A 79 3.58 38.33 -19.55
N PRO A 80 3.03 38.73 -20.72
CA PRO A 80 1.77 39.48 -20.76
C PRO A 80 0.59 38.60 -20.33
N SER A 81 -0.54 39.22 -19.96
CA SER A 81 -1.77 38.46 -19.66
C SER A 81 -2.25 37.68 -20.89
N GLY A 82 -2.73 36.45 -20.69
CA GLY A 82 -3.18 35.57 -21.76
C GLY A 82 -3.14 34.08 -21.42
N GLU A 83 -3.47 33.26 -22.43
CA GLU A 83 -3.51 31.80 -22.34
C GLU A 83 -2.19 31.20 -22.87
N TYR A 84 -1.58 30.30 -22.10
CA TYR A 84 -0.28 29.70 -22.42
C TYR A 84 -0.22 28.20 -22.16
N ILE A 85 0.76 27.55 -22.76
CA ILE A 85 1.08 26.14 -22.56
C ILE A 85 2.50 26.02 -22.01
N ILE A 86 2.64 25.57 -20.77
CA ILE A 86 3.94 25.19 -20.19
C ILE A 86 4.26 23.75 -20.59
N THR A 87 5.43 23.54 -21.19
CA THR A 87 5.95 22.23 -21.52
C THR A 87 7.18 21.90 -20.67
N VAL A 88 7.17 20.78 -19.97
CA VAL A 88 8.33 20.29 -19.20
C VAL A 88 8.92 19.07 -19.90
N ASP A 89 10.21 19.13 -20.22
CA ASP A 89 10.94 18.05 -20.89
C ASP A 89 11.65 17.17 -19.86
N PHE A 90 11.01 16.07 -19.47
CA PHE A 90 11.51 15.16 -18.42
C PHE A 90 12.69 14.27 -18.85
N GLN A 91 13.31 14.51 -20.02
CA GLN A 91 14.31 13.62 -20.63
C GLN A 91 13.75 12.21 -20.91
N THR A 92 12.43 12.10 -20.95
CA THR A 92 11.67 10.92 -21.37
C THR A 92 11.04 11.21 -22.72
N GLU A 93 10.67 10.18 -23.50
CA GLU A 93 10.08 10.35 -24.84
C GLU A 93 8.84 11.26 -24.87
N ASN A 94 8.14 11.41 -23.74
CA ASN A 94 6.95 12.25 -23.63
C ASN A 94 7.20 13.55 -22.85
N LYS A 95 6.92 14.70 -23.49
CA LYS A 95 6.89 16.04 -22.88
C LYS A 95 5.51 16.33 -22.29
N ILE A 96 5.43 16.78 -21.04
CA ILE A 96 4.13 17.15 -20.44
C ILE A 96 3.78 18.57 -20.81
N LYS A 97 2.54 18.77 -21.25
CA LYS A 97 1.94 20.07 -21.58
C LYS A 97 0.89 20.44 -20.53
N LYS A 98 1.01 21.61 -19.90
CA LYS A 98 0.05 22.17 -18.95
C LYS A 98 -0.46 23.51 -19.48
N ARG A 99 -1.78 23.62 -19.68
CA ARG A 99 -2.43 24.89 -20.05
C ARG A 99 -2.60 25.77 -18.82
N ILE A 100 -2.39 27.07 -18.96
CA ILE A 100 -2.51 28.07 -17.90
C ILE A 100 -3.15 29.35 -18.45
N SER A 101 -4.04 29.96 -17.67
CA SER A 101 -4.49 31.34 -17.86
C SER A 101 -3.68 32.25 -16.95
N LEU A 102 -3.13 33.32 -17.50
CA LEU A 102 -2.45 34.36 -16.75
C LEU A 102 -3.33 35.61 -16.72
N ASP A 103 -4.03 35.80 -15.60
CA ASP A 103 -4.82 37.01 -15.33
C ASP A 103 -3.87 38.17 -14.93
N ASP A 104 -4.40 39.34 -14.59
CA ASP A 104 -3.62 40.56 -14.27
C ASP A 104 -2.81 40.49 -12.94
N SER A 105 -2.20 39.34 -12.63
CA SER A 105 -1.39 39.11 -11.44
C SER A 105 -0.31 38.03 -11.67
N ASN A 106 0.72 38.03 -10.80
CA ASN A 106 1.75 36.98 -10.83
C ASN A 106 1.16 35.61 -10.50
N LEU A 107 1.50 34.59 -11.30
CA LEU A 107 0.94 33.24 -11.18
C LEU A 107 1.94 32.26 -10.58
N ASN A 108 1.51 31.49 -9.57
CA ASN A 108 2.23 30.31 -9.09
C ASN A 108 1.51 29.05 -9.55
N VAL A 109 2.09 28.32 -10.51
CA VAL A 109 1.47 27.13 -11.13
C VAL A 109 1.60 25.85 -10.28
N GLY A 110 2.18 25.96 -9.08
CA GLY A 110 2.39 24.86 -8.16
C GLY A 110 3.46 23.87 -8.63
N THR A 111 3.31 22.61 -8.24
CA THR A 111 4.21 21.53 -8.68
C THR A 111 3.64 20.87 -9.94
N ILE A 112 4.43 20.85 -11.01
CA ILE A 112 4.17 20.08 -12.23
C ILE A 112 4.82 18.72 -12.06
N TYR A 113 4.00 17.67 -12.03
CA TYR A 113 4.45 16.29 -11.88
C TYR A 113 4.66 15.63 -13.25
N ASN A 114 5.62 14.69 -13.33
CA ASN A 114 5.72 13.76 -14.47
C ASN A 114 4.59 12.73 -14.44
N ILE A 115 3.36 13.14 -14.71
CA ILE A 115 2.23 12.22 -14.77
C ILE A 115 1.68 12.27 -16.19
N LEU A 116 1.88 11.19 -16.93
CA LEU A 116 1.16 10.96 -18.17
C LEU A 116 -0.35 11.00 -17.83
N PRO A 117 -1.16 11.87 -18.45
CA PRO A 117 -2.60 11.82 -18.27
C PRO A 117 -3.06 10.43 -18.70
N PHE A 118 -3.61 9.68 -17.75
CA PHE A 118 -4.08 8.32 -18.02
C PHE A 118 -5.19 8.37 -19.09
N PRO A 119 -5.28 7.36 -19.96
CA PRO A 119 -6.52 7.13 -20.69
C PRO A 119 -7.66 7.08 -19.66
N LYS A 120 -8.74 7.82 -19.92
CA LYS A 120 -9.90 7.82 -19.04
C LYS A 120 -10.58 6.45 -19.18
N TYR A 121 -10.42 5.59 -18.18
CA TYR A 121 -11.10 4.30 -18.14
C TYR A 121 -12.56 4.50 -17.71
N LYS A 122 -13.47 3.80 -18.37
CA LYS A 122 -14.85 3.69 -17.91
C LYS A 122 -14.90 2.55 -16.89
N ILE A 123 -15.44 2.83 -15.71
CA ILE A 123 -15.77 1.82 -14.70
C ILE A 123 -16.71 0.80 -15.36
N ALA A 124 -16.41 -0.49 -15.22
CA ALA A 124 -17.25 -1.52 -15.84
C ALA A 124 -18.46 -1.82 -14.94
N ASN A 125 -19.61 -2.05 -15.56
CA ASN A 125 -20.79 -2.53 -14.84
C ASN A 125 -20.64 -4.04 -14.61
N TYR A 126 -20.11 -4.45 -13.46
CA TYR A 126 -20.05 -5.86 -13.09
C TYR A 126 -21.42 -6.35 -12.59
N PRO A 127 -21.81 -7.61 -12.90
CA PRO A 127 -22.98 -8.21 -12.28
C PRO A 127 -22.74 -8.31 -10.77
N VAL A 128 -23.49 -7.52 -10.00
CA VAL A 128 -23.35 -7.47 -8.54
C VAL A 128 -23.97 -8.74 -7.96
N PRO A 129 -23.20 -9.63 -7.29
CA PRO A 129 -23.80 -10.67 -6.47
C PRO A 129 -24.54 -9.99 -5.31
N ASP A 130 -25.74 -10.45 -4.96
CA ASP A 130 -26.62 -9.83 -3.96
C ASP A 130 -25.84 -9.22 -2.77
N PRO A 131 -25.70 -7.88 -2.71
CA PRO A 131 -24.72 -7.24 -1.85
C PRO A 131 -25.24 -7.11 -0.42
N ILE A 132 -24.57 -7.77 0.53
CA ILE A 132 -24.63 -7.35 1.94
C ILE A 132 -23.50 -6.34 2.15
N TYR A 133 -23.85 -5.06 2.04
CA TYR A 133 -22.93 -3.93 2.04
C TYR A 133 -22.05 -3.83 3.31
N LEU A 134 -20.73 -3.83 3.13
CA LEU A 134 -19.81 -3.03 3.95
C LEU A 134 -19.89 -1.57 3.47
N ARG A 135 -19.59 -0.59 4.33
CA ARG A 135 -19.64 0.83 3.96
C ARG A 135 -18.84 1.07 2.67
N PRO A 136 -19.43 1.69 1.63
CA PRO A 136 -18.71 2.00 0.40
C PRO A 136 -17.54 2.93 0.71
N ILE A 137 -16.38 2.62 0.12
CA ILE A 137 -15.28 3.57 0.01
C ILE A 137 -15.73 4.57 -1.07
N PRO A 138 -15.75 5.89 -0.80
CA PRO A 138 -16.18 6.87 -1.79
C PRO A 138 -15.30 6.77 -3.04
N THR A 139 -15.95 6.49 -4.17
CA THR A 139 -15.36 6.44 -5.52
C THR A 139 -15.53 7.77 -6.26
N ASP A 140 -16.21 8.74 -5.67
CA ASP A 140 -16.39 10.06 -6.29
C ASP A 140 -15.02 10.76 -6.37
N PRO A 141 -14.53 11.04 -7.60
CA PRO A 141 -13.28 11.75 -7.77
C PRO A 141 -13.43 13.19 -7.27
N VAL A 142 -12.46 13.67 -6.50
CA VAL A 142 -12.35 15.10 -6.16
C VAL A 142 -12.17 15.87 -7.47
N PRO A 143 -12.97 16.91 -7.75
CA PRO A 143 -12.85 17.67 -8.98
C PRO A 143 -11.47 18.34 -9.05
N GLY A 144 -10.59 17.83 -9.92
CA GLY A 144 -9.27 18.42 -10.16
C GLY A 144 -8.13 17.43 -10.48
N ASP A 145 -8.25 16.15 -10.12
CA ASP A 145 -7.17 15.15 -10.33
C ASP A 145 -7.70 13.93 -11.11
N THR A 146 -7.57 13.93 -12.45
CA THR A 146 -7.87 12.76 -13.29
C THR A 146 -6.63 11.91 -13.55
N ILE A 147 -6.01 11.41 -12.48
CA ILE A 147 -4.86 10.51 -12.57
C ILE A 147 -5.32 9.15 -12.07
N ASN A 148 -5.57 8.22 -12.99
CA ASN A 148 -5.94 6.85 -12.62
C ASN A 148 -4.78 6.20 -11.88
N ILE A 149 -5.01 5.82 -10.63
CA ILE A 149 -3.96 5.29 -9.78
C ILE A 149 -3.64 3.86 -10.23
N ARG A 150 -2.40 3.62 -10.68
CA ARG A 150 -1.89 2.25 -10.89
C ARG A 150 -1.76 1.52 -9.55
N HIS A 151 -2.13 0.25 -9.57
CA HIS A 151 -2.03 -0.70 -8.49
C HIS A 151 -1.13 -1.86 -8.91
N ILE A 152 -0.42 -2.42 -7.95
CA ILE A 152 0.29 -3.68 -8.09
C ILE A 152 -0.51 -4.69 -7.30
N LEU A 153 -1.06 -5.66 -8.01
CA LEU A 153 -1.76 -6.81 -7.45
C LEU A 153 -0.77 -7.96 -7.43
N VAL A 154 -0.47 -8.47 -6.24
CA VAL A 154 0.40 -9.64 -6.03
C VAL A 154 -0.48 -10.81 -5.59
N GLN A 155 -0.39 -11.95 -6.27
CA GLN A 155 -1.09 -13.18 -5.92
C GLN A 155 -0.27 -14.03 -4.93
N LEU A 156 -0.90 -15.07 -4.36
CA LEU A 156 -0.28 -15.95 -3.37
C LEU A 156 0.94 -16.73 -3.88
N ASP A 157 0.99 -17.00 -5.18
CA ASP A 157 2.14 -17.63 -5.83
C ASP A 157 3.27 -16.63 -6.11
N GLY A 158 3.05 -15.33 -5.90
CA GLY A 158 4.01 -14.26 -6.14
C GLY A 158 3.93 -13.63 -7.52
N THR A 159 3.03 -14.08 -8.40
CA THR A 159 2.76 -13.35 -9.65
C THR A 159 2.25 -11.96 -9.32
N ALA A 160 2.85 -10.95 -9.95
CA ALA A 160 2.45 -9.56 -9.78
C ALA A 160 1.95 -9.02 -11.11
N ASN A 161 0.87 -8.24 -11.06
CA ASN A 161 0.32 -7.57 -12.24
C ASN A 161 0.11 -6.10 -11.93
N THR A 162 0.47 -5.25 -12.87
CA THR A 162 0.14 -3.82 -12.86
C THR A 162 -1.28 -3.67 -13.38
N VAL A 163 -2.17 -3.26 -12.48
CA VAL A 163 -3.61 -3.21 -12.73
C VAL A 163 -4.20 -1.89 -12.25
N ILE A 164 -5.43 -1.61 -12.64
CA ILE A 164 -6.26 -0.56 -12.08
C ILE A 164 -7.39 -1.24 -11.35
N VAL A 165 -7.33 -1.23 -10.02
CA VAL A 165 -8.40 -1.78 -9.19
C VAL A 165 -9.61 -0.86 -9.30
N ASP A 166 -10.69 -1.42 -9.81
CA ASP A 166 -11.96 -0.74 -9.98
C ASP A 166 -12.77 -0.84 -8.68
N SER A 167 -12.99 -2.07 -8.19
CA SER A 167 -13.70 -2.31 -6.94
C SER A 167 -13.24 -3.58 -6.22
N ILE A 168 -13.49 -3.64 -4.91
CA ILE A 168 -13.27 -4.83 -4.08
C ILE A 168 -14.59 -5.14 -3.38
N ILE A 169 -15.22 -6.24 -3.73
CA ILE A 169 -16.54 -6.64 -3.23
C ILE A 169 -16.41 -7.98 -2.53
N GLN A 170 -16.70 -8.02 -1.23
CA GLN A 170 -16.75 -9.22 -0.37
C GLN A 170 -15.47 -10.09 -0.38
N ASP A 171 -15.30 -10.89 -1.42
CA ASP A 171 -14.28 -11.90 -1.65
C ASP A 171 -13.69 -11.83 -3.07
N THR A 172 -13.99 -10.79 -3.85
CA THR A 172 -13.47 -10.62 -5.22
C THR A 172 -12.95 -9.21 -5.45
N VAL A 173 -11.86 -9.11 -6.22
CA VAL A 173 -11.28 -7.88 -6.73
C VAL A 173 -11.60 -7.79 -8.20
N TYR A 174 -12.15 -6.66 -8.61
CA TYR A 174 -12.43 -6.32 -10.00
C TYR A 174 -11.38 -5.30 -10.47
N PHE A 175 -10.69 -5.60 -11.56
CA PHE A 175 -9.60 -4.76 -12.03
C PHE A 175 -9.48 -4.78 -13.55
N ILE A 176 -8.71 -3.80 -14.05
CA ILE A 176 -8.40 -3.63 -15.47
C ILE A 176 -6.89 -3.80 -15.63
N HIS A 177 -6.46 -4.64 -16.57
CA HIS A 177 -5.04 -4.78 -16.87
C HIS A 177 -4.47 -3.48 -17.45
N ALA A 178 -3.36 -2.99 -16.91
CA ALA A 178 -2.79 -1.72 -17.37
C ALA A 178 -2.25 -1.79 -18.81
N ASN A 179 -1.86 -2.99 -19.27
CA ASN A 179 -1.23 -3.19 -20.58
C ASN A 179 -2.24 -3.52 -21.69
N SER A 180 -3.21 -4.41 -21.42
CA SER A 180 -4.18 -4.86 -22.42
C SER A 180 -5.54 -4.15 -22.35
N LEU A 181 -5.83 -3.47 -21.24
CA LEU A 181 -7.13 -2.84 -20.94
C LEU A 181 -8.29 -3.83 -20.79
N ASP A 182 -7.99 -5.12 -20.67
CA ASP A 182 -9.00 -6.14 -20.42
C ASP A 182 -9.50 -6.07 -18.98
N HIS A 183 -10.79 -6.32 -18.81
CA HIS A 183 -11.44 -6.45 -17.52
C HIS A 183 -11.25 -7.87 -17.01
N ASP A 184 -10.85 -8.00 -15.75
CA ASP A 184 -10.67 -9.29 -15.11
C ASP A 184 -11.03 -9.23 -13.62
N THR A 185 -11.16 -10.40 -13.01
CA THR A 185 -11.57 -10.59 -11.64
C THR A 185 -10.71 -11.62 -10.94
N LEU A 186 -10.44 -11.42 -9.65
CA LEU A 186 -9.68 -12.37 -8.85
C LEU A 186 -10.25 -12.50 -7.45
N GLU A 187 -10.34 -13.73 -6.94
CA GLU A 187 -10.75 -13.98 -5.57
C GLU A 187 -9.71 -13.45 -4.57
N LEU A 188 -10.17 -12.74 -3.53
CA LEU A 188 -9.36 -12.14 -2.48
C LEU A 188 -8.56 -13.16 -1.65
N ASP A 189 -8.95 -14.43 -1.66
CA ASP A 189 -8.18 -15.48 -1.02
C ASP A 189 -6.94 -15.90 -1.82
N GLN A 190 -6.92 -15.62 -3.13
CA GLN A 190 -5.78 -15.80 -4.04
C GLN A 190 -4.88 -14.55 -4.09
N VAL A 191 -5.41 -13.39 -3.73
CA VAL A 191 -4.65 -12.14 -3.61
C VAL A 191 -3.75 -12.19 -2.37
N TYR A 192 -2.46 -11.92 -2.53
CA TYR A 192 -1.49 -11.81 -1.43
C TYR A 192 -1.39 -10.38 -0.87
N LEU A 193 -1.29 -9.39 -1.76
CA LEU A 193 -1.15 -7.97 -1.42
C LEU A 193 -1.62 -7.11 -2.59
N ILE A 194 -2.28 -5.98 -2.29
CA ILE A 194 -2.57 -4.92 -3.26
C ILE A 194 -2.09 -3.61 -2.69
N TYR A 195 -1.28 -2.89 -3.45
CA TYR A 195 -0.84 -1.54 -3.10
C TYR A 195 -0.82 -0.65 -4.35
N ASN A 196 -0.92 0.65 -4.14
CA ASN A 196 -0.81 1.60 -5.23
C ASN A 196 0.64 2.05 -5.47
N HIS A 197 0.89 2.71 -6.60
CA HIS A 197 2.22 3.25 -6.94
C HIS A 197 2.73 4.31 -5.94
N PHE A 198 1.85 4.90 -5.12
CA PHE A 198 2.24 5.79 -4.02
C PHE A 198 2.77 5.03 -2.79
N GLY A 199 2.63 3.70 -2.75
CA GLY A 199 3.03 2.86 -1.61
C GLY A 199 1.96 2.79 -0.52
N LYS A 200 0.70 3.07 -0.83
CA LYS A 200 -0.44 2.83 0.06
C LYS A 200 -0.97 1.41 -0.18
N MET A 201 -0.91 0.57 0.86
CA MET A 201 -1.53 -0.74 0.86
C MET A 201 -3.06 -0.59 0.92
N ILE A 202 -3.75 -1.27 0.01
CA ILE A 202 -5.22 -1.31 -0.08
C ILE A 202 -5.73 -2.63 0.51
N HIS A 203 -5.05 -3.72 0.21
CA HIS A 203 -5.38 -5.04 0.70
C HIS A 203 -4.11 -5.78 1.11
N HIS A 204 -4.16 -6.49 2.23
CA HIS A 204 -3.14 -7.46 2.61
C HIS A 204 -3.83 -8.77 2.97
N SER A 205 -3.32 -9.87 2.42
CA SER A 205 -3.90 -11.17 2.67
C SER A 205 -3.69 -11.59 4.11
N ARG A 206 -4.55 -12.51 4.55
CA ARG A 206 -4.38 -13.18 5.82
C ARG A 206 -3.05 -13.96 5.87
N SER A 207 -2.70 -14.61 4.77
CA SER A 207 -1.46 -15.37 4.65
C SER A 207 -0.25 -14.49 4.94
N LEU A 208 -0.20 -13.28 4.35
CA LEU A 208 0.83 -12.28 4.61
C LEU A 208 0.83 -11.88 6.09
N ARG A 209 -0.32 -11.49 6.64
CA ARG A 209 -0.42 -11.07 8.05
C ARG A 209 0.04 -12.15 9.03
N ASN A 210 -0.37 -13.40 8.81
CA ASN A 210 0.05 -14.53 9.65
C ASN A 210 1.55 -14.78 9.54
N ARG A 211 2.13 -14.67 8.34
CA ARG A 211 3.57 -14.81 8.12
C ARG A 211 4.36 -13.69 8.80
N MET A 212 3.93 -12.44 8.64
CA MET A 212 4.54 -11.29 9.32
C MET A 212 4.44 -11.41 10.84
N SER A 213 3.29 -11.85 11.36
CA SER A 213 3.12 -12.12 12.79
C SER A 213 4.00 -13.27 13.27
N ASP A 214 4.17 -14.32 12.46
CA ASP A 214 5.07 -15.44 12.79
C ASP A 214 6.51 -14.94 12.88
N LEU A 215 6.92 -13.97 12.06
CA LEU A 215 8.26 -13.38 12.03
C LEU A 215 8.57 -12.42 13.19
N GLN A 216 7.56 -11.80 13.83
CA GLN A 216 7.81 -10.83 14.90
C GLN A 216 8.60 -11.44 16.06
N LYS A 217 9.51 -10.66 16.66
CA LYS A 217 10.29 -11.08 17.83
C LYS A 217 11.22 -12.26 17.55
N ARG A 218 11.77 -12.32 16.33
CA ARG A 218 12.71 -13.36 15.89
C ARG A 218 13.98 -12.77 15.34
N ASP A 219 15.02 -13.58 15.36
CA ASP A 219 16.25 -13.39 14.60
C ASP A 219 16.08 -13.86 13.15
N GLY A 220 17.00 -13.45 12.29
CA GLY A 220 17.04 -13.90 10.90
C GLY A 220 17.82 -12.95 10.00
N TYR A 221 17.54 -13.04 8.71
CA TYR A 221 18.05 -12.10 7.74
C TYR A 221 16.97 -11.69 6.73
N ILE A 222 17.12 -10.47 6.23
CA ILE A 222 16.36 -9.89 5.13
C ILE A 222 17.22 -9.96 3.87
N LEU A 223 16.63 -10.30 2.73
CA LEU A 223 17.21 -10.10 1.42
C LEU A 223 16.38 -9.04 0.70
N PHE A 224 17.02 -7.96 0.30
CA PHE A 224 16.41 -6.85 -0.41
C PHE A 224 16.38 -7.10 -1.93
N HIS A 225 15.56 -6.33 -2.64
CA HIS A 225 15.48 -6.41 -4.11
C HIS A 225 16.79 -6.06 -4.83
N ASN A 226 17.65 -5.25 -4.21
CA ASN A 226 18.96 -4.90 -4.75
C ASN A 226 20.00 -6.04 -4.60
N GLY A 227 19.65 -7.14 -3.95
CA GLY A 227 20.54 -8.27 -3.68
C GLY A 227 21.28 -8.18 -2.35
N ASP A 228 21.18 -7.07 -1.63
CA ASP A 228 21.82 -6.92 -0.32
C ASP A 228 21.11 -7.77 0.75
N SER A 229 21.90 -8.32 1.66
CA SER A 229 21.39 -9.03 2.84
C SER A 229 21.65 -8.27 4.12
N LEU A 230 20.68 -8.29 5.03
CA LEU A 230 20.80 -7.70 6.36
C LEU A 230 20.38 -8.71 7.42
N GLU A 231 21.32 -9.11 8.27
CA GLU A 231 21.05 -9.92 9.46
C GLU A 231 20.42 -9.07 10.56
N TYR A 232 19.52 -9.64 11.37
CA TYR A 232 18.86 -8.95 12.47
C TYR A 232 18.61 -9.91 13.65
N ASN A 233 18.63 -9.37 14.87
CA ASN A 233 18.29 -10.11 16.09
C ASN A 233 16.78 -10.07 16.37
N ASN A 234 16.13 -8.97 15.99
CA ASN A 234 14.69 -8.79 16.15
C ASN A 234 14.11 -7.99 14.97
N ILE A 235 12.88 -8.33 14.58
CA ILE A 235 12.11 -7.64 13.54
C ILE A 235 10.72 -7.28 14.06
N TYR A 236 10.28 -6.08 13.72
CA TYR A 236 8.96 -5.56 14.01
C TYR A 236 8.32 -4.98 12.74
N PHE A 237 7.07 -5.34 12.49
CA PHE A 237 6.29 -4.83 11.37
C PHE A 237 5.35 -3.75 11.87
N ALA A 238 5.50 -2.52 11.36
CA ALA A 238 4.58 -1.45 11.67
C ALA A 238 3.23 -1.69 10.97
N PRO A 239 2.13 -1.03 11.43
CA PRO A 239 0.83 -1.07 10.73
C PRO A 239 0.87 -0.49 9.30
N GLY A 240 1.95 0.18 8.91
CA GLY A 240 2.22 0.66 7.56
C GLY A 240 3.14 -0.26 6.75
N ALA A 241 3.71 0.26 5.66
CA ALA A 241 4.67 -0.47 4.83
C ALA A 241 6.12 -0.29 5.33
N GLU A 242 6.30 -0.34 6.65
CA GLU A 242 7.59 -0.12 7.31
C GLU A 242 7.95 -1.30 8.22
N VAL A 243 9.23 -1.64 8.20
CA VAL A 243 9.82 -2.76 8.93
C VAL A 243 10.99 -2.24 9.74
N ALA A 244 10.94 -2.44 11.06
CA ALA A 244 12.04 -2.10 11.96
C ALA A 244 12.86 -3.34 12.27
N THR A 245 14.18 -3.24 12.11
CA THR A 245 15.15 -4.28 12.51
C THR A 245 16.01 -3.79 13.67
N PHE A 246 16.34 -4.70 14.58
CA PHE A 246 17.21 -4.44 15.73
C PHE A 246 18.46 -5.30 15.63
N HIS A 247 19.59 -4.68 15.92
CA HIS A 247 20.93 -5.25 15.76
C HIS A 247 21.64 -5.17 17.09
N GLU A 248 21.99 -6.31 17.69
CA GLU A 248 22.71 -6.35 18.97
C GLU A 248 24.19 -5.99 18.80
N ILE A 249 24.73 -6.09 17.57
CA ILE A 249 26.12 -5.75 17.25
C ILE A 249 26.35 -4.23 17.31
N ASP A 250 25.30 -3.44 17.05
CA ASP A 250 25.37 -1.99 17.21
C ASP A 250 25.23 -1.67 18.70
N SER A 251 26.33 -1.28 19.35
CA SER A 251 26.41 -0.85 20.77
C SER A 251 25.42 0.26 21.17
N THR A 252 24.72 0.81 20.19
CA THR A 252 23.71 1.87 20.31
C THR A 252 22.27 1.35 20.34
N MET A 253 22.02 0.05 20.09
CA MET A 253 20.66 -0.55 20.02
C MET A 253 19.68 0.21 19.11
N ILE A 254 20.19 0.89 18.08
CA ILE A 254 19.38 1.73 17.20
C ILE A 254 18.59 0.85 16.24
N SER A 255 17.27 1.02 16.22
CA SER A 255 16.38 0.37 15.25
C SER A 255 16.61 0.96 13.85
N LYS A 256 16.84 0.12 12.85
CA LYS A 256 16.90 0.52 11.44
C LYS A 256 15.55 0.26 10.78
N TYR A 257 15.01 1.28 10.12
CA TYR A 257 13.73 1.21 9.41
C TYR A 257 13.95 0.97 7.93
N HIS A 258 13.19 0.04 7.38
CA HIS A 258 13.21 -0.35 5.97
C HIS A 258 11.80 -0.29 5.41
N SER A 259 11.66 0.03 4.13
CA SER A 259 10.37 -0.13 3.48
C SER A 259 10.08 -1.60 3.26
N LEU A 260 8.85 -2.02 3.54
CA LEU A 260 8.35 -3.34 3.15
C LEU A 260 8.46 -3.55 1.63
N TYR A 261 8.42 -2.46 0.86
CA TYR A 261 8.52 -2.48 -0.61
C TYR A 261 9.91 -2.82 -1.15
N ASP A 262 10.95 -2.66 -0.34
CA ASP A 262 12.32 -2.94 -0.75
C ASP A 262 12.74 -4.39 -0.44
N ILE A 263 11.89 -5.12 0.28
CA ILE A 263 12.17 -6.45 0.80
C ILE A 263 11.67 -7.51 -0.16
N TYR A 264 12.57 -8.36 -0.65
CA TYR A 264 12.22 -9.52 -1.45
C TYR A 264 11.81 -10.71 -0.56
N LYS A 265 12.68 -11.13 0.36
CA LYS A 265 12.40 -12.23 1.30
C LYS A 265 12.96 -11.98 2.68
N ILE A 266 12.30 -12.56 3.68
CA ILE A 266 12.73 -12.58 5.08
C ILE A 266 12.83 -14.03 5.52
N ARG A 267 13.97 -14.41 6.09
CA ARG A 267 14.19 -15.75 6.61
C ARG A 267 14.53 -15.71 8.09
N SER A 268 13.72 -16.39 8.90
CA SER A 268 14.01 -16.52 10.33
C SER A 268 15.21 -17.45 10.60
N GLY A 269 15.95 -17.10 11.65
CA GLY A 269 17.05 -17.88 12.19
C GLY A 269 16.59 -19.02 13.12
N PRO A 270 17.51 -19.57 13.93
CA PRO A 270 17.24 -20.66 14.87
C PRO A 270 16.10 -20.38 15.86
N SER A 271 15.81 -19.11 16.20
CA SER A 271 14.71 -18.76 17.11
C SER A 271 13.33 -19.23 16.61
N TYR A 272 13.19 -19.52 15.31
CA TYR A 272 11.97 -20.08 14.73
C TYR A 272 11.64 -21.48 15.27
N LEU A 273 12.63 -22.27 15.67
CA LEU A 273 12.43 -23.61 16.23
C LEU A 273 11.64 -23.55 17.54
N GLY A 274 11.99 -22.62 18.43
CA GLY A 274 11.29 -22.42 19.70
C GLY A 274 9.81 -22.07 19.50
N TYR A 275 9.48 -21.34 18.44
CA TYR A 275 8.08 -21.09 18.08
C TYR A 275 7.36 -22.29 17.54
N SER A 276 8.03 -23.09 16.72
CA SER A 276 7.47 -24.34 16.20
C SER A 276 7.13 -25.29 17.36
N VAL A 277 8.02 -25.41 18.36
CA VAL A 277 7.77 -26.15 19.61
C VAL A 277 6.57 -25.58 20.35
N ARG A 278 6.56 -24.28 20.63
CA ARG A 278 5.47 -23.63 21.40
C ARG A 278 4.11 -23.79 20.70
N LYS A 279 4.07 -23.63 19.38
CA LYS A 279 2.85 -23.77 18.58
C LYS A 279 2.38 -25.22 18.52
N GLY A 280 3.31 -26.17 18.36
CA GLY A 280 3.01 -27.60 18.43
C GLY A 280 2.43 -28.00 19.79
N PHE A 281 3.06 -27.56 20.88
CA PHE A 281 2.57 -27.78 22.24
C PHE A 281 1.17 -27.20 22.46
N THR A 282 0.95 -25.95 22.04
CA THR A 282 -0.37 -25.29 22.15
C THR A 282 -1.43 -26.02 21.33
N THR A 283 -1.09 -26.47 20.12
CA THR A 283 -1.99 -27.25 19.26
C THR A 283 -2.32 -28.59 19.90
N GLY A 284 -1.32 -29.26 20.49
CA GLY A 284 -1.52 -30.50 21.23
C GLY A 284 -2.48 -30.32 22.42
N LEU A 285 -2.29 -29.27 23.22
CA LEU A 285 -3.19 -28.95 24.34
C LEU A 285 -4.63 -28.72 23.89
N ILE A 286 -4.83 -27.92 22.84
CA ILE A 286 -6.16 -27.65 22.28
C ILE A 286 -6.80 -28.94 21.77
N THR A 287 -6.03 -29.79 21.07
CA THR A 287 -6.53 -31.04 20.49
C THR A 287 -6.97 -32.01 21.59
N ILE A 288 -6.12 -32.23 22.60
CA ILE A 288 -6.44 -33.09 23.75
C ILE A 288 -7.65 -32.55 24.51
N GLY A 289 -7.67 -31.25 24.79
CA GLY A 289 -8.81 -30.60 25.49
C GLY A 289 -10.11 -30.71 24.70
N THR A 290 -10.07 -30.58 23.37
CA THR A 290 -11.25 -30.72 22.51
C THR A 290 -11.78 -32.16 22.53
N ILE A 291 -10.89 -33.15 22.42
CA ILE A 291 -11.26 -34.57 22.49
C ILE A 291 -11.89 -34.90 23.86
N MET A 292 -11.26 -34.45 24.94
CA MET A 292 -11.82 -34.59 26.30
C MET A 292 -13.22 -33.97 26.41
N GLY A 293 -13.40 -32.76 25.87
CA GLY A 293 -14.70 -32.09 25.86
C GLY A 293 -15.77 -32.87 25.10
N ILE A 294 -15.45 -33.39 23.90
CA ILE A 294 -16.37 -34.23 23.11
C ILE A 294 -16.73 -35.51 23.89
N GLN A 295 -15.75 -36.15 24.52
CA GLN A 295 -15.96 -37.37 25.32
C GLN A 295 -16.82 -37.10 26.56
N MET A 296 -16.62 -35.97 27.26
CA MET A 296 -17.47 -35.58 28.38
C MET A 296 -18.93 -35.36 27.94
N ILE A 297 -19.14 -34.75 26.77
CA ILE A 297 -20.49 -34.57 26.19
C ILE A 297 -21.12 -35.92 25.85
N GLN A 298 -20.37 -36.83 25.22
CA GLN A 298 -20.86 -38.15 24.81
C GLN A 298 -21.14 -39.07 26.00
N SER A 299 -20.27 -39.07 27.01
CA SER A 299 -20.39 -39.93 28.19
C SER A 299 -21.32 -39.36 29.27
N LYS A 300 -21.78 -38.11 29.13
CA LYS A 300 -22.53 -37.36 30.17
C LYS A 300 -21.88 -37.43 31.55
N SER A 301 -20.56 -37.57 31.58
CA SER A 301 -19.75 -37.77 32.78
C SER A 301 -18.60 -36.76 32.79
N PHE A 302 -18.37 -36.14 33.94
CA PHE A 302 -17.23 -35.24 34.18
C PHE A 302 -15.93 -35.99 34.51
N GLY A 303 -15.93 -37.33 34.49
CA GLY A 303 -14.74 -38.12 34.71
C GLY A 303 -13.78 -38.07 33.51
N PRO A 304 -12.48 -37.78 33.69
CA PRO A 304 -11.51 -37.80 32.61
C PRO A 304 -11.22 -39.25 32.21
N ILE A 305 -11.98 -39.80 31.26
CA ILE A 305 -11.71 -41.15 30.73
C ILE A 305 -10.60 -41.05 29.67
N LEU A 306 -9.36 -40.92 30.14
CA LEU A 306 -8.11 -40.97 29.36
C LEU A 306 -7.81 -42.34 28.71
N LYS A 307 -8.81 -43.24 28.60
CA LYS A 307 -8.61 -44.63 28.15
C LYS A 307 -8.37 -44.75 26.64
N LEU A 308 -8.83 -43.81 25.81
CA LEU A 308 -8.97 -44.07 24.37
C LEU A 308 -7.79 -43.60 23.49
N TYR A 309 -6.87 -42.76 23.99
CA TYR A 309 -5.87 -42.10 23.11
C TYR A 309 -4.45 -41.99 23.68
N SER A 310 -4.14 -42.71 24.75
CA SER A 310 -2.75 -43.05 25.02
C SER A 310 -2.37 -44.27 24.19
N PRO A 311 -1.18 -44.33 23.57
CA PRO A 311 -0.56 -45.63 23.29
C PRO A 311 -0.67 -46.48 24.57
N ASP A 312 -1.00 -47.76 24.45
CA ASP A 312 -1.19 -48.62 25.63
C ASP A 312 0.16 -48.85 26.33
N PHE A 313 0.53 -47.91 27.20
CA PHE A 313 1.65 -48.03 28.12
C PHE A 313 1.22 -48.75 29.40
N SER A 314 0.40 -49.80 29.24
CA SER A 314 -0.04 -50.68 30.33
C SER A 314 1.10 -51.21 31.23
N PRO A 315 2.34 -51.43 30.75
CA PRO A 315 3.45 -51.80 31.64
C PRO A 315 3.85 -50.66 32.58
N ILE A 316 3.93 -49.43 32.07
CA ILE A 316 4.45 -48.25 32.79
C ILE A 316 3.42 -47.68 33.78
N ARG A 317 2.12 -47.80 33.45
CA ARG A 317 1.01 -47.36 34.32
C ARG A 317 0.95 -48.10 35.65
N LYS A 318 1.38 -49.36 35.70
CA LYS A 318 1.28 -50.21 36.89
C LYS A 318 2.33 -49.90 37.96
N GLU A 319 3.49 -49.38 37.57
CA GLU A 319 4.61 -49.17 38.50
C GLU A 319 4.67 -47.75 39.09
N THR A 320 4.14 -46.74 38.41
CA THR A 320 4.37 -45.33 38.80
C THR A 320 3.16 -44.60 39.37
N GLY A 321 1.94 -45.14 39.23
CA GLY A 321 0.71 -44.46 39.70
C GLY A 321 0.41 -43.11 39.02
N GLN A 322 1.15 -42.74 37.96
CA GLN A 322 1.09 -41.42 37.33
C GLN A 322 0.18 -41.42 36.09
N TYR A 323 -1.05 -40.96 36.28
CA TYR A 323 -2.09 -40.85 35.23
C TYR A 323 -1.78 -39.85 34.09
N TYR A 324 -0.72 -39.04 34.21
CA TYR A 324 -0.40 -37.94 33.27
C TYR A 324 0.69 -38.26 32.23
N TYR A 325 1.42 -39.37 32.39
CA TYR A 325 2.54 -39.74 31.51
C TYR A 325 2.16 -39.84 30.01
N PRO A 326 0.99 -40.40 29.65
CA PRO A 326 0.58 -40.46 28.25
C PRO A 326 0.25 -39.09 27.64
N MET A 327 -0.19 -38.14 28.46
CA MET A 327 -0.49 -36.78 28.01
C MET A 327 0.81 -36.04 27.67
N ILE A 328 1.82 -36.12 28.54
CA ILE A 328 3.13 -35.48 28.32
C ILE A 328 3.81 -36.03 27.06
N THR A 329 3.82 -37.35 26.87
CA THR A 329 4.39 -37.99 25.68
C THR A 329 3.64 -37.61 24.40
N SER A 330 2.30 -37.57 24.42
CA SER A 330 1.50 -37.12 23.27
C SER A 330 1.79 -35.67 22.86
N LEU A 331 1.96 -34.76 23.84
CA LEU A 331 2.29 -33.36 23.58
C LEU A 331 3.63 -33.19 22.86
N SER A 332 4.62 -34.02 23.19
CA SER A 332 5.92 -34.05 22.51
C SER A 332 5.78 -34.44 21.04
N PHE A 333 4.90 -35.40 20.69
CA PHE A 333 4.64 -35.75 19.29
C PHE A 333 4.02 -34.60 18.49
N PHE A 334 3.14 -33.80 19.10
CA PHE A 334 2.61 -32.60 18.44
C PHE A 334 3.70 -31.55 18.20
N ALA A 335 4.63 -31.37 19.14
CA ALA A 335 5.77 -30.47 18.97
C ALA A 335 6.69 -30.94 17.83
N ILE A 336 7.07 -32.23 17.81
CA ILE A 336 7.91 -32.82 16.77
C ILE A 336 7.21 -32.76 15.40
N GLY A 337 5.94 -33.14 15.33
CA GLY A 337 5.15 -33.07 14.11
C GLY A 337 5.04 -31.64 13.57
N ARG A 338 4.94 -30.64 14.46
CA ARG A 338 4.93 -29.23 14.06
C ARG A 338 6.28 -28.78 13.50
N ILE A 339 7.39 -29.16 14.14
CA ILE A 339 8.74 -28.87 13.64
C ILE A 339 8.93 -29.50 12.25
N ALA A 340 8.58 -30.78 12.09
CA ALA A 340 8.70 -31.48 10.82
C ALA A 340 7.87 -30.81 9.72
N TYR A 341 6.63 -30.42 10.03
CA TYR A 341 5.77 -29.67 9.11
C TYR A 341 6.36 -28.31 8.72
N ASP A 342 6.84 -27.55 9.70
CA ASP A 342 7.38 -26.21 9.47
C ASP A 342 8.72 -26.28 8.68
N LEU A 343 9.51 -27.33 8.85
CA LEU A 343 10.70 -27.62 8.03
C LEU A 343 10.32 -28.03 6.60
N TYR A 344 9.41 -28.98 6.44
CA TYR A 344 8.97 -29.49 5.14
C TYR A 344 8.34 -28.40 4.27
N LYS A 345 7.52 -27.51 4.86
CA LYS A 345 6.93 -26.36 4.16
C LYS A 345 7.82 -25.10 4.15
N ASP A 346 9.04 -25.20 4.67
CA ASP A 346 10.00 -24.11 4.82
C ASP A 346 9.38 -22.83 5.39
N ARG A 347 8.64 -22.94 6.50
CA ARG A 347 7.86 -21.82 7.08
C ARG A 347 8.73 -20.67 7.59
N ARG A 348 10.03 -20.89 7.74
CA ARG A 348 11.04 -19.88 8.09
C ARG A 348 11.26 -18.83 7.00
N THR A 349 11.08 -19.18 5.72
CA THR A 349 11.29 -18.25 4.60
C THR A 349 9.96 -17.68 4.15
N ASN A 350 9.85 -16.35 4.15
CA ASN A 350 8.65 -15.60 3.80
C ASN A 350 9.01 -14.61 2.69
N TYR A 351 8.36 -14.74 1.55
CA TYR A 351 8.51 -13.80 0.44
C TYR A 351 7.48 -12.68 0.61
N ILE A 352 7.91 -11.44 0.38
CA ILE A 352 7.09 -10.26 0.63
C ILE A 352 6.60 -9.69 -0.70
N LEU A 353 7.53 -9.37 -1.60
CA LEU A 353 7.24 -8.87 -2.94
C LEU A 353 8.11 -9.55 -3.98
N PRO A 354 7.61 -9.77 -5.21
CA PRO A 354 8.41 -10.31 -6.29
C PRO A 354 9.36 -9.24 -6.84
N VAL A 355 10.49 -9.66 -7.42
CA VAL A 355 11.46 -8.74 -8.03
C VAL A 355 10.94 -8.22 -9.37
N HIS A 356 10.22 -9.07 -10.12
CA HIS A 356 9.67 -8.78 -11.43
C HIS A 356 8.19 -9.16 -11.50
N GLU A 357 7.45 -8.50 -12.38
CA GLU A 357 5.99 -8.67 -12.55
C GLU A 357 5.61 -10.14 -12.80
N ASN A 358 6.31 -10.79 -13.74
CA ASN A 358 6.02 -12.18 -14.15
C ASN A 358 6.98 -13.23 -13.54
N ASP A 359 7.63 -12.90 -12.41
CA ASP A 359 8.53 -13.83 -11.72
C ASP A 359 7.90 -14.28 -10.38
N PRO A 360 7.24 -15.45 -10.35
CA PRO A 360 6.54 -15.92 -9.17
C PRO A 360 7.52 -16.28 -8.05
N PHE A 361 6.99 -16.35 -6.83
CA PHE A 361 7.75 -16.87 -5.70
C PHE A 361 8.10 -18.34 -5.94
N PRO A 362 9.26 -18.81 -5.43
CA PRO A 362 9.64 -20.23 -5.48
C PRO A 362 8.65 -21.18 -4.78
N LYS A 363 7.70 -20.64 -3.99
CA LYS A 363 6.65 -21.40 -3.33
C LYS A 363 5.42 -20.54 -3.09
N ASN A 364 4.27 -21.18 -2.99
CA ASN A 364 3.02 -20.51 -2.63
C ASN A 364 3.04 -20.00 -1.18
N MET A 365 2.65 -18.75 -0.97
CA MET A 365 2.62 -18.08 0.33
C MET A 365 1.38 -18.41 1.17
N PHE A 366 0.45 -19.22 0.67
CA PHE A 366 -0.77 -19.61 1.38
C PHE A 366 -0.49 -20.14 2.79
N VAL A 367 -1.31 -19.68 3.75
CA VAL A 367 -1.31 -20.17 5.14
C VAL A 367 -2.71 -20.56 5.55
N PHE A 368 -2.96 -21.86 5.65
CA PHE A 368 -4.19 -22.35 6.23
C PHE A 368 -4.26 -22.01 7.72
N SER A 369 -5.45 -21.60 8.18
CA SER A 369 -5.72 -21.63 9.61
C SER A 369 -7.18 -21.91 9.91
N PHE A 370 -7.33 -23.00 10.65
CA PHE A 370 -8.58 -23.66 10.98
C PHE A 370 -9.57 -22.79 11.77
N PRO A 371 -9.17 -22.03 12.83
CA PRO A 371 -10.10 -21.18 13.56
C PRO A 371 -10.85 -20.18 12.68
N GLU A 372 -10.17 -19.52 11.73
CA GLU A 372 -10.88 -18.60 10.84
C GLU A 372 -11.59 -19.32 9.70
N TRP A 373 -11.16 -20.52 9.28
CA TRP A 373 -11.96 -21.33 8.36
C TRP A 373 -13.32 -21.65 8.99
N ILE A 374 -13.33 -22.08 10.26
CA ILE A 374 -14.56 -22.26 11.06
C ILE A 374 -15.32 -20.94 11.14
N TRP A 375 -14.65 -19.83 11.49
CA TRP A 375 -15.31 -18.52 11.58
C TRP A 375 -15.95 -18.09 10.26
N LYS A 376 -15.25 -18.22 9.13
CA LYS A 376 -15.77 -17.89 7.79
C LYS A 376 -16.97 -18.78 7.44
N LYS A 377 -16.89 -20.09 7.69
CA LYS A 377 -18.00 -21.02 7.47
C LYS A 377 -19.17 -20.77 8.41
N SER A 378 -18.93 -20.26 9.62
CA SER A 378 -19.98 -19.94 10.58
C SER A 378 -20.57 -18.53 10.40
N GLN A 379 -19.90 -17.62 9.68
CA GLN A 379 -20.38 -16.25 9.45
C GLN A 379 -21.82 -16.15 8.92
N PRO A 380 -22.28 -16.96 7.94
CA PRO A 380 -23.67 -16.93 7.49
C PRO A 380 -24.67 -17.18 8.62
N ILE A 381 -24.32 -18.03 9.59
CA ILE A 381 -25.15 -18.41 10.73
C ILE A 381 -25.02 -17.38 11.87
N VAL A 382 -23.79 -16.94 12.16
CA VAL A 382 -23.47 -16.08 13.31
C VAL A 382 -23.82 -14.61 13.04
N ARG A 383 -23.62 -14.09 11.82
CA ARG A 383 -23.89 -12.69 11.47
C ARG A 383 -25.35 -12.26 11.71
N PRO A 384 -26.41 -13.00 11.30
CA PRO A 384 -27.79 -12.61 11.58
C PRO A 384 -28.07 -12.60 13.10
N ILE A 385 -27.52 -13.55 13.85
CA ILE A 385 -27.64 -13.61 15.31
C ILE A 385 -26.95 -12.40 15.96
N MET A 386 -25.72 -12.07 15.54
CA MET A 386 -25.00 -10.89 16.02
C MET A 386 -25.68 -9.57 15.65
N ASN A 387 -26.39 -9.54 14.51
CA ASN A 387 -27.11 -8.37 14.04
C ASN A 387 -28.51 -8.21 14.65
N SER A 388 -28.97 -9.19 15.43
CA SER A 388 -30.24 -9.14 16.14
C SER A 388 -30.28 -7.99 17.16
N LYS A 389 -31.48 -7.41 17.35
CA LYS A 389 -31.75 -6.34 18.32
C LYS A 389 -31.23 -6.65 19.74
N PRO A 390 -31.45 -7.84 20.34
CA PRO A 390 -30.99 -8.12 21.70
C PRO A 390 -29.47 -8.13 21.83
N VAL A 391 -28.76 -8.72 20.85
CA VAL A 391 -27.29 -8.79 20.88
C VAL A 391 -26.66 -7.40 20.67
N LYS A 392 -27.18 -6.61 19.74
CA LYS A 392 -26.76 -5.20 19.55
C LYS A 392 -27.01 -4.35 20.79
N TRP A 393 -28.16 -4.51 21.44
CA TRP A 393 -28.48 -3.84 22.70
C TRP A 393 -27.46 -4.19 23.77
N TRP A 394 -27.17 -5.47 23.98
CA TRP A 394 -26.20 -5.92 24.99
C TRP A 394 -24.78 -5.41 24.70
N LYS A 395 -24.32 -5.51 23.44
CA LYS A 395 -22.99 -5.05 23.00
C LYS A 395 -22.79 -3.55 23.19
N ASN A 396 -23.83 -2.74 22.94
CA ASN A 396 -23.77 -1.27 23.08
C ASN A 396 -24.04 -0.77 24.51
N ARG A 397 -24.08 -1.65 25.52
CA ARG A 397 -24.38 -1.25 26.92
C ARG A 397 -23.34 -0.29 27.50
N LYS A 398 -22.04 -0.51 27.25
CA LYS A 398 -20.96 0.37 27.76
C LYS A 398 -20.99 1.74 27.10
N LEU A 399 -21.19 1.78 25.78
CA LEU A 399 -21.30 3.01 24.99
C LEU A 399 -22.49 3.87 25.45
N ARG A 400 -23.63 3.24 25.75
CA ARG A 400 -24.81 3.91 26.33
C ARG A 400 -24.59 4.42 27.75
N LYS A 401 -23.79 3.72 28.57
CA LYS A 401 -23.40 4.21 29.89
C LYS A 401 -22.50 5.44 29.79
N LEU A 402 -21.53 5.43 28.88
CA LEU A 402 -20.64 6.57 28.62
C LEU A 402 -21.43 7.78 28.07
N GLN A 403 -22.35 7.57 27.13
CA GLN A 403 -23.23 8.63 26.62
C GLN A 403 -24.13 9.21 27.71
N LYS A 404 -24.66 8.38 28.62
CA LYS A 404 -25.45 8.85 29.76
C LYS A 404 -24.61 9.60 30.82
N GLN A 405 -23.33 9.28 30.94
CA GLN A 405 -22.40 10.01 31.81
C GLN A 405 -21.93 11.31 31.18
N ALA A 406 -21.79 11.38 29.85
CA ALA A 406 -21.43 12.60 29.13
C ALA A 406 -22.62 13.57 28.94
N ALA A 407 -23.85 13.08 29.10
CA ALA A 407 -25.07 13.89 29.06
C ALA A 407 -25.56 14.36 30.45
N LYS A 408 -24.85 13.96 31.52
CA LYS A 408 -24.96 14.53 32.87
C LYS A 408 -23.80 15.48 33.08
#